data_AF-A0A550GQM0-F1
#
_entry.id   AF-A0A550GQM0-F1
#
_cell.length_a   1.000
_cell.length_b   1.000
_cell.length_c   1.000
_cell.angle_alpha   90.00
_cell.angle_beta   90.00
_cell.angle_gamma   90.00
#
_symmetry.space_group_name_H-M   'P 1'
#
loop_
_entity.id
_entity.type
_entity.pdbx_description
1 polymer ?
#
loop_
_entity_poly.entity_id
_entity_poly.type
_entity_poly.pdbx_seq_one_letter_code
_entity_poly.pdbx_strand_id
1 'polypeptide(L)'
;KPVSFAIQCRHCEDAPCVTACLSGAMQKDEETSLVTHDAEKCIGCWTCIMVCPFGAIKRDTSGKVVSKCDLCAELEVPACVANCPNGALLYKEVKK
;
A
#
# COMPACT_ATOMS: atom_id res chain seq x y z
N LYS A 1 -10.69 -12.53 -24.09
CA LYS A 1 -11.19 -11.78 -22.92
C LYS A 1 -9.99 -11.18 -22.20
N PRO A 2 -9.96 -9.87 -21.90
CA PRO A 2 -8.90 -9.31 -21.08
C PRO A 2 -8.93 -9.93 -19.68
N VAL A 3 -7.75 -10.16 -19.10
CA VAL A 3 -7.61 -10.57 -17.70
C VAL A 3 -7.63 -9.32 -16.85
N SER A 4 -8.62 -9.20 -15.96
CA SER A 4 -8.71 -8.10 -15.00
C SER A 4 -8.12 -8.53 -13.67
N PHE A 5 -7.19 -7.75 -13.12
CA PHE A 5 -6.58 -8.03 -11.83
C PHE A 5 -6.56 -6.78 -10.97
N ALA A 6 -6.93 -6.95 -9.71
CA ALA A 6 -6.92 -5.89 -8.71
C ALA A 6 -5.53 -5.80 -8.07
N ILE A 7 -4.82 -4.70 -8.29
CA ILE A 7 -3.49 -4.46 -7.72
C ILE A 7 -3.63 -3.48 -6.57
N GLN A 8 -3.38 -3.97 -5.36
CA GLN A 8 -3.30 -3.17 -4.13
C GLN A 8 -2.00 -3.47 -3.38
N CYS A 9 -1.63 -2.59 -2.45
CA CYS A 9 -0.60 -2.93 -1.49
C CYS A 9 -1.02 -4.17 -0.71
N ARG A 10 -0.09 -5.09 -0.47
CA ARG A 10 -0.37 -6.31 0.28
C ARG A 10 -0.12 -6.17 1.78
N HIS A 11 0.29 -5.00 2.26
CA HIS A 11 0.67 -4.74 3.65
C HIS A 11 1.54 -5.89 4.21
N CYS A 12 2.60 -6.22 3.47
CA CYS A 12 3.36 -7.45 3.64
C CYS A 12 3.90 -7.61 5.06
N GLU A 13 3.99 -8.85 5.52
CA GLU A 13 4.69 -9.16 6.76
C GLU A 13 6.17 -8.78 6.67
N ASP A 14 6.84 -9.29 5.64
CA ASP A 14 8.14 -8.82 5.18
C ASP A 14 7.92 -7.69 4.16
N ALA A 15 8.13 -6.45 4.60
CA ALA A 15 7.86 -5.24 3.83
C ALA A 15 9.18 -4.63 3.30
N PRO A 16 9.73 -5.09 2.16
CA PRO A 16 11.00 -4.60 1.64
C PRO A 16 10.99 -3.10 1.33
N CYS A 17 9.81 -2.54 1.05
CA CYS A 17 9.62 -1.11 0.85
C CYS A 17 9.89 -0.27 2.10
N VAL A 18 9.70 -0.83 3.31
CA VAL A 18 10.05 -0.20 4.59
C VAL A 18 11.56 -0.26 4.78
N THR A 19 12.16 -1.44 4.65
CA THR A 19 13.61 -1.64 4.78
C THR A 19 14.43 -0.81 3.80
N ALA A 20 13.93 -0.63 2.57
CA ALA A 20 14.62 0.12 1.53
C ALA A 20 14.41 1.64 1.62
N CYS A 21 13.57 2.13 2.54
CA CYS A 21 13.25 3.55 2.64
C CYS A 21 14.37 4.32 3.35
N LEU A 22 15.11 5.13 2.58
CA LEU A 22 16.26 5.88 3.08
C LEU A 22 15.89 6.99 4.08
N SER A 23 14.70 7.58 3.95
CA SER A 23 14.26 8.68 4.82
C SER A 23 13.38 8.23 5.97
N GLY A 24 13.06 6.93 6.07
CA GLY A 24 12.12 6.41 7.06
C GLY A 24 10.66 6.83 6.83
N ALA A 25 10.32 7.33 5.65
CA ALA A 25 8.95 7.70 5.28
C ALA A 25 8.00 6.49 5.18
N MET A 26 8.52 5.32 4.81
CA MET A 26 7.76 4.07 4.82
C MET A 26 7.92 3.43 6.19
N GLN A 27 6.80 3.13 6.85
CA GLN A 27 6.80 2.53 8.18
C GLN A 27 5.84 1.35 8.21
N LYS A 28 6.06 0.43 9.14
CA LYS A 28 5.09 -0.62 9.46
C LYS A 28 4.62 -0.39 10.88
N ASP A 29 3.32 -0.23 11.03
CA ASP A 29 2.66 -0.09 12.32
C ASP A 29 2.69 -1.44 13.05
N GLU A 30 3.14 -1.44 14.31
CA GLU A 30 3.34 -2.68 15.07
C GLU A 30 2.01 -3.28 15.56
N GLU A 31 1.00 -2.45 15.81
CA GLU A 31 -0.29 -2.88 16.35
C GLU A 31 -1.20 -3.41 15.23
N THR A 32 -1.30 -2.67 14.14
CA THR A 32 -2.19 -2.94 13.01
C THR A 32 -1.52 -3.73 11.88
N SER A 33 -0.18 -3.89 11.92
CA SER A 33 0.63 -4.45 10.84
C SER A 33 0.53 -3.69 9.50
N LEU A 34 -0.04 -2.48 9.50
CA LEU A 34 -0.19 -1.68 8.28
C LEU A 34 1.15 -1.09 7.86
N VAL A 35 1.52 -1.35 6.60
CA VAL A 35 2.56 -0.57 5.95
C VAL A 35 1.98 0.81 5.60
N THR A 36 2.54 1.89 6.13
CA THR A 36 2.12 3.29 5.96
C THR A 36 3.20 4.12 5.23
N HIS A 37 2.84 5.34 4.82
CA HIS A 37 3.74 6.26 4.13
C HIS A 37 3.50 7.69 4.64
N ASP A 38 4.54 8.30 5.17
CA ASP A 38 4.59 9.69 5.61
C ASP A 38 5.13 10.59 4.48
N ALA A 39 4.26 11.41 3.90
CA ALA A 39 4.62 12.28 2.79
C ALA A 39 5.60 13.40 3.19
N GLU A 40 5.61 13.84 4.44
CA GLU A 40 6.49 14.93 4.91
C GLU A 40 7.94 14.46 5.00
N LYS A 41 8.15 13.19 5.35
CA LYS A 41 9.48 12.56 5.40
C LYS A 41 9.95 12.05 4.03
N CYS A 42 9.09 12.00 3.03
CA CYS A 42 9.40 11.37 1.75
C CYS A 42 10.29 12.26 0.88
N ILE A 43 11.49 11.79 0.57
CA ILE A 43 12.47 12.53 -0.26
C ILE A 43 12.40 12.18 -1.77
N GLY A 44 11.40 11.40 -2.19
CA GLY A 44 11.24 11.04 -3.61
C GLY A 44 12.40 10.24 -4.22
N CYS A 45 13.03 9.34 -3.44
CA CYS A 45 14.14 8.50 -3.94
C CYS A 45 13.71 7.27 -4.77
N TRP A 46 12.42 6.92 -4.72
CA TRP A 46 11.79 5.83 -5.48
C TRP A 46 12.28 4.41 -5.18
N THR A 47 13.17 4.20 -4.22
CA THR A 47 13.66 2.87 -3.85
C THR A 47 12.53 1.92 -3.47
N CYS A 48 11.53 2.41 -2.73
CA CYS A 48 10.35 1.63 -2.35
C CYS A 48 9.53 1.14 -3.56
N ILE A 49 9.49 1.90 -4.66
CA ILE A 49 8.85 1.47 -5.91
C ILE A 49 9.64 0.32 -6.54
N MET A 50 10.97 0.44 -6.60
CA MET A 50 11.84 -0.55 -7.24
C MET A 50 11.81 -1.91 -6.53
N VAL A 51 11.73 -1.91 -5.20
CA VAL A 51 11.76 -3.16 -4.41
C VAL A 51 10.37 -3.78 -4.22
N CYS A 52 9.28 -3.11 -4.59
CA CYS A 52 7.93 -3.66 -4.42
C CYS A 52 7.66 -4.73 -5.49
N PRO A 53 7.58 -6.03 -5.13
CA PRO A 53 7.41 -7.09 -6.13
C PRO A 53 6.03 -7.10 -6.78
N PHE A 54 5.07 -6.37 -6.20
CA PHE A 54 3.68 -6.30 -6.67
C PHE A 54 3.38 -5.04 -7.50
N GLY A 55 4.35 -4.12 -7.62
CA GLY A 55 4.15 -2.86 -8.34
C GLY A 55 3.05 -1.97 -7.74
N ALA A 56 2.78 -2.11 -6.45
CA ALA A 56 1.66 -1.48 -5.74
C ALA A 56 1.93 -0.05 -5.25
N ILE A 57 3.17 0.44 -5.40
CA ILE A 57 3.59 1.79 -5.03
C ILE A 57 3.84 2.57 -6.31
N LYS A 58 3.31 3.79 -6.39
CA LYS A 58 3.44 4.68 -7.56
C LYS A 58 3.94 6.05 -7.11
N ARG A 59 4.36 6.87 -8.08
CA ARG A 59 4.55 8.30 -7.85
C ARG A 59 3.19 8.96 -7.69
N ASP A 60 3.11 9.96 -6.81
CA ASP A 60 1.92 10.79 -6.70
C ASP A 60 1.74 11.68 -7.95
N THR A 61 0.65 12.43 -8.00
CA THR A 61 0.35 13.32 -9.13
C THR A 61 1.33 14.48 -9.25
N SER A 62 1.95 14.92 -8.15
CA SER A 62 2.99 15.95 -8.18
C SER A 62 4.34 15.41 -8.67
N GLY A 63 4.53 14.09 -8.61
CA GLY A 63 5.77 13.41 -8.92
C GLY A 63 6.87 13.62 -7.88
N LYS A 64 6.55 14.19 -6.70
CA LYS A 64 7.52 14.52 -5.64
C LYS A 64 7.59 13.47 -4.56
N VAL A 65 6.48 12.78 -4.29
CA VAL A 65 6.39 11.74 -3.26
C VAL A 65 5.78 10.47 -3.85
N VAL A 66 5.83 9.38 -3.08
CA VAL A 66 5.10 8.16 -3.47
C VAL A 66 3.67 8.20 -2.97
N SER A 67 2.80 7.49 -3.68
CA SER A 67 1.44 7.18 -3.27
C SER A 67 1.25 5.66 -3.27
N LYS A 68 0.53 5.16 -2.27
CA LYS A 68 0.20 3.74 -2.10
C LYS A 68 -1.12 3.60 -1.34
N CYS A 69 -1.68 2.39 -1.39
CA CYS A 69 -2.82 2.01 -0.56
C CYS A 69 -2.49 2.15 0.94
N ASP A 70 -3.35 2.82 1.68
CA ASP A 70 -3.35 3.02 3.14
C ASP A 70 -4.34 2.10 3.87
N LEU A 71 -4.92 1.14 3.14
CA LEU A 71 -6.02 0.27 3.57
C LEU A 71 -7.29 1.02 4.00
N CYS A 72 -7.43 2.31 3.66
CA CYS A 72 -8.51 3.15 4.13
C CYS A 72 -8.68 3.09 5.66
N ALA A 73 -7.59 3.28 6.42
CA ALA A 73 -7.57 3.08 7.88
C ALA A 73 -8.65 3.84 8.67
N GLU A 74 -9.23 4.90 8.11
CA GLU A 74 -10.32 5.69 8.70
C GLU A 74 -11.73 5.10 8.43
N LEU A 75 -11.84 4.05 7.61
CA LEU A 75 -13.10 3.40 7.24
C LEU A 75 -13.17 1.99 7.82
N GLU A 76 -14.38 1.57 8.24
CA GLU A 76 -14.63 0.20 8.69
C GLU A 76 -14.41 -0.83 7.57
N VAL A 77 -14.80 -0.47 6.35
CA VAL A 77 -14.61 -1.30 5.15
C VAL A 77 -13.88 -0.47 4.09
N PRO A 78 -12.79 -0.99 3.49
CA PRO A 78 -12.08 -0.28 2.44
C PRO A 78 -12.99 0.09 1.26
N ALA A 79 -12.85 1.32 0.76
CA ALA A 79 -13.71 1.84 -0.31
C ALA A 79 -13.68 0.97 -1.58
N CYS A 80 -12.56 0.32 -1.89
CA CYS A 80 -12.44 -0.60 -3.02
C CYS A 80 -13.30 -1.86 -2.85
N VAL A 81 -13.47 -2.35 -1.62
CA VAL A 81 -14.28 -3.53 -1.30
C VAL A 81 -15.76 -3.15 -1.28
N ALA A 82 -16.12 -2.05 -0.62
CA ALA A 82 -17.50 -1.58 -0.52
C ALA A 82 -18.13 -1.29 -1.90
N ASN A 83 -17.34 -0.81 -2.86
CA ASN A 83 -17.81 -0.44 -4.19
C ASN A 83 -17.57 -1.52 -5.26
N CYS A 84 -17.16 -2.74 -4.88
CA CYS A 84 -16.90 -3.81 -5.84
C CYS A 84 -18.20 -4.40 -6.40
N PRO A 85 -18.57 -4.15 -7.67
CA PRO A 85 -19.91 -4.47 -8.18
C PRO A 85 -20.17 -5.97 -8.34
N ASN A 86 -19.10 -6.76 -8.50
CA ASN A 86 -19.17 -8.20 -8.70
C ASN A 86 -18.68 -8.99 -7.48
N GLY A 87 -18.41 -8.33 -6.35
CA GLY A 87 -17.96 -8.98 -5.12
C GLY A 87 -16.62 -9.71 -5.24
N ALA A 88 -15.78 -9.33 -6.20
CA ALA A 88 -14.46 -9.96 -6.40
C ALA A 88 -13.43 -9.61 -5.31
N LEU A 89 -13.69 -8.56 -4.52
CA LEU A 89 -12.82 -8.11 -3.43
C LEU A 89 -13.48 -8.42 -2.08
N LEU A 90 -12.69 -8.94 -1.15
CA LEU A 90 -13.13 -9.31 0.19
C LEU A 90 -12.17 -8.73 1.24
N TYR A 91 -12.73 -8.19 2.32
CA TYR A 91 -11.99 -7.76 3.49
C TYR A 91 -12.37 -8.65 4.67
N LYS A 92 -11.39 -9.34 5.24
CA LYS A 92 -11.57 -10.28 6.35
C LYS A 92 -10.31 -10.30 7.21
N GLU A 93 -10.49 -10.47 8.51
CA GLU A 93 -9.39 -10.79 9.40
C GLU A 93 -8.84 -12.18 9.08
N VAL A 94 -7.52 -12.27 8.97
CA VAL A 94 -6.82 -13.54 8.80
C VAL A 94 -6.33 -13.96 10.18
N LYS A 95 -6.85 -15.08 10.69
CA LYS A 95 -6.26 -15.72 11.88
C LYS A 95 -4.88 -16.22 11.48
N LYS A 96 -3.85 -15.70 12.15
CA LYS A 96 -2.50 -16.27 12.10
C LYS A 96 -2.49 -17.65 12.75
#